data_AF-A0AAV8ZCR5-F1
#
_entry.id   AF-A0AAV8ZCR5-F1
#
_cell.length_a   1.000
_cell.length_b   1.000
_cell.length_c   1.000
_cell.angle_alpha   90.00
_cell.angle_beta   90.00
_cell.angle_gamma   90.00
#
_symmetry.space_group_name_H-M   'P 1'
#
loop_
_entity.id
_entity.type
_entity.pdbx_description
1 polymer ?
#
loop_
_entity_poly.entity_id
_entity_poly.type
_entity_poly.pdbx_seq_one_letter_code
_entity_poly.pdbx_strand_id
1 'polypeptide(L)'
;YYTYEIRTEIKRLGRPIPDLIISKTDVGKSRNYSRNFNSSVYDRFKWLCRCPKRNKLFCFICLVMGGKVHGLKKGVLGKVDIRQQLDSAYRENIRRHNENVDKNRHILNQIINCIKFCETNPGL
;
A
#
# COMPACT_ATOMS: atom_id res chain seq x y z
N TYR A 1 -10.21 -4.22 -12.01
CA TYR A 1 -9.95 -3.23 -10.94
C TYR A 1 -10.85 -2.03 -11.19
N TYR A 2 -11.18 -1.18 -10.20
CA TYR A 2 -11.92 0.06 -10.48
C TYR A 2 -11.17 0.88 -11.53
N THR A 3 -11.89 1.47 -12.49
CA THR A 3 -11.33 2.39 -13.48
C THR A 3 -10.89 3.69 -12.80
N TYR A 4 -10.18 4.56 -13.52
CA TYR A 4 -9.70 5.81 -12.96
C TYR A 4 -10.86 6.71 -12.52
N GLU A 5 -11.90 6.81 -13.36
CA GLU A 5 -13.09 7.64 -13.15
C GLU A 5 -13.81 7.22 -11.87
N ILE A 6 -14.01 5.91 -11.67
CA ILE A 6 -14.66 5.40 -10.46
C ILE A 6 -13.82 5.68 -9.21
N ARG A 7 -12.49 5.62 -9.30
CA ARG A 7 -11.62 5.93 -8.15
C ARG A 7 -11.70 7.42 -7.80
N THR A 8 -11.76 8.29 -8.80
CA THR A 8 -11.91 9.74 -8.60
C THR A 8 -13.24 10.06 -7.92
N GLU A 9 -14.33 9.41 -8.34
CA GLU A 9 -15.63 9.60 -7.72
C GLU A 9 -15.68 9.07 -6.27
N ILE A 10 -15.04 7.93 -6.00
CA ILE A 10 -14.90 7.40 -4.62
C ILE A 10 -14.10 8.37 -3.73
N LYS A 11 -13.10 9.09 -4.26
CA LYS A 11 -12.39 10.12 -3.48
C LYS A 11 -13.33 11.26 -3.08
N ARG A 12 -14.20 11.69 -4.01
CA ARG A 12 -15.14 12.80 -3.82
C ARG A 12 -16.26 12.44 -2.83
N LEU A 13 -16.85 11.26 -3.00
CA LEU A 13 -17.97 10.77 -2.17
C LEU A 13 -17.53 10.21 -0.82
N GLY A 14 -16.23 9.94 -0.65
CA GLY A 14 -15.69 9.32 0.53
C GLY A 14 -15.90 7.80 0.55
N ARG A 15 -15.91 7.23 1.76
CA ARG A 15 -15.81 5.78 1.95
C ARG A 15 -17.10 5.08 1.52
N PRO A 16 -17.04 4.09 0.61
CA PRO A 16 -18.19 3.26 0.32
C PRO A 16 -18.42 2.26 1.45
N ILE A 17 -19.61 2.35 2.05
CA ILE A 17 -20.10 1.50 3.14
C ILE A 17 -21.45 0.85 2.72
N PRO A 18 -21.47 0.04 1.65
CA PRO A 18 -22.70 -0.62 1.21
C PRO A 18 -23.14 -1.69 2.22
N ASP A 19 -24.44 -1.73 2.53
CA ASP A 19 -25.05 -2.80 3.29
C ASP A 19 -24.99 -4.11 2.51
N LEU A 20 -24.43 -5.15 3.11
CA LEU A 20 -24.40 -6.47 2.51
C LEU A 20 -24.05 -7.52 3.57
N ILE A 21 -24.63 -8.70 3.37
CA ILE A 21 -24.44 -9.90 4.19
C ILE A 21 -23.14 -10.60 3.74
N ILE A 22 -22.05 -10.48 4.52
CA ILE A 22 -20.90 -11.39 4.37
C ILE A 22 -21.04 -12.44 5.47
N SER A 23 -21.22 -13.68 5.07
CA SER A 23 -21.10 -14.84 5.95
C SER A 23 -19.99 -15.75 5.43
N LYS A 24 -19.22 -16.33 6.34
CA LYS A 24 -18.21 -17.34 6.02
C LYS A 24 -18.36 -18.48 7.02
N THR A 25 -18.48 -19.69 6.50
CA THR A 25 -18.50 -20.91 7.31
C THR A 25 -17.21 -21.67 7.10
N ASP A 26 -16.46 -21.89 8.18
CA ASP A 26 -15.25 -22.70 8.21
C ASP A 26 -15.56 -24.05 8.88
N VAL A 27 -15.18 -25.15 8.25
CA VAL A 27 -15.37 -26.51 8.80
C VAL A 27 -14.22 -26.82 9.74
N GLY A 28 -14.52 -27.09 11.01
CA GLY A 28 -13.55 -27.52 12.02
C GLY A 28 -13.64 -29.02 12.27
N LYS A 29 -12.66 -29.57 13.00
CA LYS A 29 -12.57 -31.01 13.31
C LYS A 29 -13.78 -31.55 14.10
N SER A 30 -14.39 -30.75 14.98
CA SER A 30 -15.56 -31.17 15.77
C SER A 30 -16.84 -30.35 15.53
N ARG A 31 -16.72 -29.15 14.96
CA ARG A 31 -17.85 -28.27 14.68
C ARG A 31 -17.53 -27.29 13.57
N ASN A 32 -18.59 -26.75 12.96
CA ASN A 32 -18.50 -25.68 11.99
C ASN A 32 -18.51 -24.32 12.69
N TYR A 33 -17.75 -23.38 12.16
CA TYR A 33 -17.67 -22.00 12.62
C TYR A 33 -18.26 -21.09 11.57
N SER A 34 -19.42 -20.50 11.83
CA SER A 34 -19.97 -19.44 10.98
C SER A 34 -19.59 -18.07 11.55
N ARG A 35 -19.08 -17.19 10.69
CA ARG A 35 -18.75 -15.81 11.02
C ARG A 35 -19.49 -14.89 10.07
N ASN A 36 -20.20 -13.92 10.65
CA ASN A 36 -20.90 -12.88 9.91
C ASN A 36 -20.17 -11.55 10.07
N PHE A 37 -20.11 -10.78 8.99
CA PHE A 37 -19.59 -9.42 9.05
C PHE A 37 -20.62 -8.50 9.69
N ASN A 38 -20.18 -7.75 10.69
CA ASN A 38 -20.99 -6.76 11.39
C ASN A 38 -20.64 -5.36 10.86
N SER A 39 -21.64 -4.59 10.44
CA SER A 39 -21.46 -3.24 9.89
C SER A 39 -20.88 -2.24 10.90
N SER A 40 -21.07 -2.43 12.20
CA SER A 40 -20.43 -1.59 13.25
C SER A 40 -18.90 -1.57 13.18
N VAL A 41 -18.29 -2.55 12.49
CA VAL A 41 -16.85 -2.57 12.20
C VAL A 41 -16.42 -1.33 11.40
N TYR A 42 -17.30 -0.74 10.58
CA TYR A 42 -17.01 0.51 9.87
C TYR A 42 -16.89 1.72 10.80
N ASP A 43 -17.61 1.72 11.92
CA ASP A 43 -17.49 2.77 12.92
C ASP A 43 -16.20 2.67 13.71
N ARG A 44 -15.82 1.44 14.06
CA ARG A 44 -14.54 1.18 14.72
C ARG A 44 -13.34 1.47 13.82
N PHE A 45 -13.44 1.13 12.53
CA PHE A 45 -12.33 1.28 11.58
C PHE A 45 -12.74 2.20 10.44
N LYS A 46 -12.61 3.50 10.69
CA LYS A 46 -12.87 4.57 9.74
C LYS A 46 -11.97 4.52 8.48
N TRP A 47 -10.98 3.65 8.38
CA TRP A 47 -10.21 3.43 7.14
C TRP A 47 -10.73 2.24 6.32
N LEU A 48 -11.63 1.44 6.87
CA LEU A 48 -12.17 0.24 6.22
C LEU A 48 -13.28 0.64 5.24
N CYS A 49 -13.25 0.02 4.07
CA CYS A 49 -14.21 0.20 3.01
C CYS A 49 -14.60 -1.16 2.45
N ARG A 50 -15.66 -1.18 1.66
CA ARG A 50 -16.10 -2.37 0.94
C ARG A 50 -16.20 -2.14 -0.55
N CYS A 51 -15.89 -3.20 -1.29
CA CYS A 51 -16.05 -3.25 -2.73
C CYS A 51 -17.21 -4.20 -3.06
N PRO A 52 -18.39 -3.68 -3.50
CA PRO A 52 -19.50 -4.51 -3.97
C PRO A 52 -19.06 -5.50 -5.05
N LYS A 53 -18.30 -5.03 -6.05
CA LYS A 53 -17.84 -5.84 -7.20
C LYS A 53 -17.06 -7.09 -6.82
N ARG A 54 -16.41 -7.12 -5.66
CA ARG A 54 -15.57 -8.25 -5.22
C ARG A 54 -16.10 -8.95 -3.97
N ASN A 55 -17.19 -8.45 -3.40
CA ASN A 55 -17.72 -8.85 -2.11
C ASN A 55 -16.63 -8.97 -1.02
N LYS A 56 -15.70 -8.01 -0.98
CA LYS A 56 -14.51 -8.03 -0.11
C LYS A 56 -14.30 -6.68 0.57
N LEU A 57 -13.68 -6.73 1.74
CA LEU A 57 -13.23 -5.56 2.48
C LEU A 57 -11.87 -5.08 1.96
N PHE A 58 -11.67 -3.77 1.94
CA PHE A 58 -10.44 -3.10 1.52
C PHE A 58 -10.17 -1.91 2.43
N CYS A 59 -8.91 -1.46 2.54
CA CYS A 59 -8.65 -0.14 3.08
C CYS A 59 -9.08 0.94 2.07
N PHE A 60 -9.56 2.10 2.52
CA PHE A 60 -10.01 3.20 1.64
C PHE A 60 -8.92 3.60 0.65
N ILE A 61 -7.70 3.77 1.16
CA ILE A 61 -6.51 4.09 0.37
C ILE A 61 -6.26 3.00 -0.70
N CYS A 62 -6.38 1.73 -0.34
CA CYS A 62 -6.19 0.59 -1.23
C CYS A 62 -7.24 0.57 -2.35
N LEU A 63 -8.48 0.91 -2.01
CA LEU A 63 -9.62 0.98 -2.92
C LEU A 63 -9.41 2.08 -3.96
N VAL A 64 -9.03 3.26 -3.50
CA VAL A 64 -8.79 4.47 -4.30
C VAL A 64 -7.53 4.34 -5.15
N MET A 65 -6.43 3.84 -4.59
CA MET A 65 -5.13 3.77 -5.27
C MET A 65 -4.92 2.45 -6.05
N GLY A 66 -5.95 1.60 -6.10
CA GLY A 66 -5.93 0.35 -6.87
C GLY A 66 -4.97 -0.72 -6.32
N GLY A 67 -4.69 -0.71 -5.02
CA GLY A 67 -3.86 -1.72 -4.36
C GLY A 67 -2.37 -1.65 -4.68
N LYS A 68 -1.91 -0.55 -5.30
CA LYS A 68 -0.49 -0.31 -5.60
C LYS A 68 0.24 0.47 -4.51
N VAL A 69 -0.40 0.76 -3.37
CA VAL A 69 0.28 1.46 -2.27
C VAL A 69 1.28 0.49 -1.65
N HIS A 70 2.54 0.78 -1.95
CA HIS A 70 3.72 -0.01 -1.67
C HIS A 70 3.88 -0.27 -0.17
N GLY A 71 4.00 -1.54 0.21
CA GLY A 71 4.49 -1.96 1.54
C GLY A 71 3.64 -2.97 2.28
N LEU A 72 2.32 -2.97 2.11
CA LEU A 72 1.46 -3.95 2.80
C LEU A 72 1.39 -5.24 1.99
N LYS A 73 2.18 -6.25 2.38
CA LYS A 73 2.03 -7.61 1.82
C LYS A 73 0.58 -8.06 1.96
N LYS A 74 0.00 -8.52 0.84
CA LYS A 74 -1.35 -9.07 0.76
C LYS A 74 -1.44 -10.26 1.74
N GLY A 75 -2.17 -10.10 2.84
CA GLY A 75 -2.31 -11.13 3.89
C GLY A 75 -1.83 -10.74 5.30
N VAL A 76 -1.32 -9.51 5.50
CA VAL A 76 -0.87 -9.03 6.83
C VAL A 76 -1.94 -8.21 7.57
N LEU A 77 -2.99 -7.74 6.87
CA LEU A 77 -4.15 -7.11 7.51
C LEU A 77 -4.83 -8.12 8.46
N GLY A 78 -4.74 -7.84 9.76
CA GLY A 78 -5.33 -8.67 10.83
C GLY A 78 -4.34 -9.51 11.64
N LYS A 79 -3.03 -9.52 11.32
CA LYS A 79 -2.01 -10.28 12.08
C LYS A 79 -1.08 -9.43 12.95
N VAL A 80 -0.89 -8.16 12.63
CA VAL A 80 0.04 -7.26 13.34
C VAL A 80 -0.54 -5.84 13.38
N ASP A 81 -0.19 -5.05 14.40
CA ASP A 81 -0.63 -3.66 14.51
C ASP A 81 -0.26 -2.88 13.23
N ILE A 82 -1.26 -2.23 12.66
CA ILE A 82 -1.13 -1.44 11.44
C ILE A 82 -0.17 -0.27 11.63
N ARG A 83 -0.09 0.34 12.81
CA ARG A 83 0.82 1.46 13.11
C ARG A 83 2.27 1.05 12.99
N GLN A 84 2.63 -0.10 13.57
CA GLN A 84 3.98 -0.66 13.53
C GLN A 84 4.42 -1.02 12.10
N GLN A 85 3.48 -1.44 11.26
CA GLN A 85 3.75 -1.73 9.84
C GLN A 85 3.93 -0.47 9.01
N LEU A 86 3.12 0.57 9.24
CA LEU A 86 3.33 1.86 8.59
C LEU A 86 4.70 2.44 8.96
N ASP A 87 5.08 2.38 10.23
CA ASP A 87 6.39 2.87 10.70
C ASP A 87 7.56 2.10 10.08
N SER A 88 7.49 0.77 10.05
CA SER A 88 8.56 -0.06 9.46
C SER A 88 8.65 0.11 7.94
N ALA A 89 7.52 0.19 7.24
CA ALA A 89 7.49 0.47 5.81
C ALA A 89 8.02 1.88 5.49
N TYR A 90 7.70 2.87 6.32
CA TYR A 90 8.21 4.23 6.20
C TYR A 90 9.74 4.28 6.37
N ARG A 91 10.28 3.64 7.43
CA ARG A 91 11.73 3.54 7.67
C ARG A 91 12.47 2.84 6.52
N GLU A 92 11.89 1.76 6.00
CA GLU A 92 12.44 1.02 4.86
C GLU A 92 12.53 1.89 3.59
N ASN A 93 11.52 2.72 3.33
CA ASN A 93 11.53 3.62 2.19
C ASN A 93 12.59 4.72 2.33
N ILE A 94 12.78 5.27 3.54
CA ILE A 94 13.86 6.23 3.80
C ILE A 94 15.21 5.57 3.54
N ARG A 95 15.42 4.35 4.05
CA ARG A 95 16.68 3.62 3.84
C ARG A 95 16.98 3.44 2.35
N ARG A 96 15.99 2.95 1.58
CA ARG A 96 16.14 2.76 0.13
C ARG A 96 16.40 4.06 -0.62
N HIS A 97 15.75 5.15 -0.22
CA HIS A 97 16.00 6.47 -0.80
C HIS A 97 17.45 6.89 -0.57
N ASN A 98 17.95 6.77 0.66
CA ASN A 98 19.33 7.13 0.99
C ASN A 98 20.35 6.26 0.24
N GLU A 99 20.13 4.94 0.16
CA GLU A 99 20.96 4.03 -0.65
C GLU A 99 21.01 4.45 -2.13
N ASN A 100 19.90 4.92 -2.69
CA ASN A 100 19.86 5.40 -4.06
C ASN A 100 20.56 6.77 -4.20
N VAL A 101 20.42 7.65 -3.21
CA VAL A 101 21.14 8.93 -3.19
C VAL A 101 22.65 8.71 -3.15
N ASP A 102 23.14 7.75 -2.36
CA ASP A 102 24.57 7.42 -2.28
C ASP A 102 25.11 6.88 -3.62
N LYS A 103 24.35 5.99 -4.28
CA LYS A 103 24.71 5.51 -5.63
C LYS A 103 24.75 6.64 -6.64
N ASN A 104 23.75 7.52 -6.62
CA ASN A 104 23.71 8.68 -7.53
C ASN A 104 24.89 9.62 -7.28
N ARG A 105 25.21 9.89 -6.01
CA ARG A 105 26.39 10.69 -5.62
C ARG A 105 27.67 10.07 -6.16
N HIS A 106 27.83 8.75 -6.06
CA HIS A 106 29.00 8.06 -6.58
C HIS A 106 29.15 8.22 -8.10
N ILE A 107 28.06 8.01 -8.85
CA ILE A 107 28.06 8.18 -10.31
C ILE A 107 28.40 9.62 -10.70
N LEU A 108 27.79 10.60 -10.03
CA LEU A 108 28.07 12.02 -10.28
C LEU A 108 29.55 12.35 -10.02
N ASN A 109 30.14 11.84 -8.95
CA ASN A 109 31.56 12.01 -8.67
C ASN A 109 32.44 11.43 -9.78
N GLN A 110 32.09 10.26 -10.33
CA GLN A 110 32.83 9.69 -11.47
C GLN A 110 32.75 10.60 -12.70
N ILE A 111 31.56 11.10 -13.04
CA ILE A 111 31.37 12.02 -14.17
C ILE A 111 32.17 13.31 -13.97
N ILE A 112 32.10 13.91 -12.78
CA ILE A 112 32.86 15.13 -12.44
C ILE A 112 34.37 14.89 -12.61
N ASN A 113 34.87 13.75 -12.14
CA ASN A 113 36.29 13.41 -12.28
C ASN A 113 36.70 13.23 -13.74
N CYS A 114 35.84 12.60 -14.57
CA CYS A 114 36.07 12.49 -16.01
C CYS A 114 36.15 13.87 -16.67
N ILE A 115 35.24 14.79 -16.34
CA ILE A 115 35.25 16.16 -16.90
C ILE A 115 36.52 16.91 -16.49
N LYS A 116 36.86 16.90 -15.20
CA LYS A 116 38.08 17.54 -14.69
C LYS A 116 39.34 16.99 -15.37
N PHE A 117 39.39 15.68 -15.61
CA PHE A 117 40.51 15.06 -16.31
C PHE A 117 40.65 15.59 -17.75
N CYS A 118 39.54 15.68 -18.49
CA CYS A 118 39.51 16.24 -19.85
C CYS A 118 39.94 17.72 -19.90
N GLU A 119 39.64 18.51 -18.88
CA GLU A 119 40.08 19.92 -18.79
C GLU A 119 41.58 20.06 -18.52
N THR A 120 42.20 19.08 -17.84
CA THR A 120 43.63 19.11 -17.49
C THR A 120 44.56 18.43 -18.49
N ASN A 121 44.03 17.75 -19.53
CA ASN A 121 44.82 17.12 -20.59
C ASN A 121 44.22 17.41 -21.98
N PRO A 122 44.52 18.58 -22.60
CA PRO A 122 43.95 18.99 -23.88
C PRO A 122 44.53 18.27 -25.12
N GLY A 123 45.12 17.08 -24.96
CA GLY A 123 46.01 16.46 -25.96
C GLY A 123 45.65 15.04 -26.42
N LEU A 124 44.42 14.60 -26.19
CA LEU A 124 43.78 13.46 -26.88
C LEU A 124 42.61 13.98 -27.72
#